data_AF-A0A5J5AI62-F1
#
_entry.id   AF-A0A5J5AI62-F1
#
_cell.length_a   1.000
_cell.length_b   1.000
_cell.length_c   1.000
_cell.angle_alpha   90.00
_cell.angle_beta   90.00
_cell.angle_gamma   90.00
#
_symmetry.space_group_name_H-M   'P 1'
#
loop_
_entity.id
_entity.type
_entity.pdbx_description
1 polymer ?
#
loop_
_entity_poly.entity_id
_entity_poly.type
_entity_poly.pdbx_seq_one_letter_code
_entity_poly.pdbx_strand_id
1 'polypeptide(L)'
;MNCQFCYTGRMSLRRNLTTAEIVEQAVFARRLLSNEVGSITNVVFMGMGEPLHNIENVIKAIDIMVHEQGLYFSPCKVTVSTSGLVPPLKRFLHESNCALAVSLNATTDEH
;
A
#
# COMPACT_ATOMS: atom_id res chain seq x y z
N MET A 1 -5.29 -1.97 15.68
CA MET A 1 -5.86 -2.96 14.76
C MET A 1 -5.51 -4.35 15.24
N ASN A 2 -6.51 -5.21 15.39
CA ASN A 2 -6.35 -6.65 15.67
C ASN A 2 -7.46 -7.36 14.88
N CYS A 3 -7.45 -7.20 13.55
CA CYS A 3 -8.47 -7.78 12.69
C CYS A 3 -8.45 -9.31 12.88
N GLN A 4 -9.49 -9.86 13.50
CA GLN A 4 -9.50 -11.25 13.99
C GLN A 4 -9.35 -12.30 12.87
N PHE A 5 -9.77 -11.92 11.66
CA PHE A 5 -9.66 -12.72 10.45
C PHE A 5 -8.30 -12.58 9.74
N CYS A 6 -7.51 -11.57 10.07
CA CYS A 6 -6.21 -11.34 9.43
C CYS A 6 -5.11 -12.10 10.17
N TYR A 7 -4.43 -13.03 9.48
CA TYR A 7 -3.32 -13.78 10.10
C TYR A 7 -2.20 -12.86 10.57
N THR A 8 -1.83 -11.86 9.77
CA THR A 8 -0.84 -10.83 10.14
C THR A 8 -1.30 -9.99 11.32
N GLY A 9 -2.62 -9.80 11.51
CA GLY A 9 -3.17 -9.09 12.66
C GLY A 9 -2.92 -9.81 13.99
N ARG A 10 -2.78 -11.14 13.96
CA ARG A 10 -2.41 -11.95 15.13
C ARG A 10 -0.91 -11.89 15.43
N MET A 11 -0.10 -11.46 14.46
CA MET A 11 1.32 -11.22 14.66
C MET A 11 1.52 -9.82 15.25
N SER A 12 2.55 -9.66 16.08
CA SER A 12 2.91 -8.32 16.59
C SER A 12 3.64 -7.51 15.51
N LEU A 13 3.42 -6.19 15.50
CA LEU A 13 4.16 -5.28 14.64
C LEU A 13 5.64 -5.28 15.04
N ARG A 14 6.52 -5.72 14.13
CA ARG A 14 7.97 -5.71 14.36
C ARG A 14 8.59 -4.34 14.09
N ARG A 15 8.40 -3.82 12.89
CA ARG A 15 8.85 -2.49 12.46
C ARG A 15 8.12 -2.07 11.18
N ASN A 16 8.20 -0.79 10.88
CA ASN A 16 7.83 -0.27 9.57
C ASN A 16 8.91 -0.60 8.51
N LEU A 17 8.47 -0.81 7.28
CA LEU A 17 9.35 -0.87 6.11
C LEU A 17 9.78 0.55 5.72
N THR A 18 11.03 0.69 5.29
CA THR A 18 11.53 1.91 4.67
C THR A 18 10.95 2.07 3.26
N THR A 19 10.98 3.29 2.72
CA THR A 19 10.60 3.55 1.32
C THR A 19 11.30 2.62 0.34
N ALA A 20 12.60 2.39 0.50
CA ALA A 20 13.38 1.51 -0.37
C ALA A 20 12.87 0.06 -0.33
N GLU A 21 12.56 -0.47 0.86
CA GLU A 21 12.04 -1.83 1.01
C GLU A 21 10.64 -2.00 0.41
N ILE A 22 9.83 -0.94 0.36
CA ILE A 22 8.52 -0.95 -0.29
C ILE A 22 8.71 -0.95 -1.83
N VAL A 23 9.51 -0.03 -2.36
CA VAL A 23 9.75 0.09 -3.80
C VAL A 23 10.45 -1.16 -4.36
N GLU A 24 11.40 -1.72 -3.62
CA GLU A 24 12.16 -2.90 -4.06
C GLU A 24 11.25 -4.11 -4.29
N GLN A 25 10.14 -4.25 -3.58
CA GLN A 25 9.17 -5.34 -3.85
C GLN A 25 8.60 -5.25 -5.27
N ALA A 26 8.26 -4.05 -5.73
CA ALA A 26 7.75 -3.83 -7.08
C ALA A 26 8.84 -4.02 -8.15
N VAL A 27 10.07 -3.53 -7.88
CA VAL A 27 11.23 -3.69 -8.78
C VAL A 27 11.60 -5.17 -8.92
N PHE A 28 11.68 -5.88 -7.80
CA PHE A 28 12.00 -7.30 -7.75
C PHE A 28 10.95 -8.12 -8.48
N ALA A 29 9.65 -7.89 -8.20
CA ALA A 29 8.57 -8.58 -8.89
C ALA A 29 8.61 -8.33 -10.40
N ARG A 30 8.87 -7.10 -10.84
CA ARG A 30 8.95 -6.76 -12.27
C ARG A 30 10.10 -7.50 -12.97
N ARG A 31 11.25 -7.63 -12.29
CA ARG A 31 12.41 -8.38 -12.81
C ARG A 31 12.17 -9.88 -12.86
N LEU A 32 11.50 -10.43 -11.84
CA LEU A 32 11.22 -11.86 -11.75
C LEU A 32 10.19 -12.30 -12.81
N LEU A 33 9.17 -11.48 -13.03
CA LEU A 33 7.99 -11.85 -13.80
C LEU A 33 8.03 -11.42 -15.28
N SER A 34 9.00 -10.60 -15.68
CA SER A 34 9.06 -10.03 -17.04
C SER A 34 9.05 -11.06 -18.15
N ASN A 35 9.60 -12.25 -17.89
CA ASN A 35 9.74 -13.32 -18.88
C ASN A 35 8.57 -14.32 -18.86
N GLU A 36 7.73 -14.31 -17.83
CA GLU A 36 6.68 -15.31 -17.63
C GLU A 36 5.27 -14.76 -17.88
N VAL A 37 4.96 -13.58 -17.32
CA VAL A 37 3.60 -13.00 -17.32
C VAL A 37 3.56 -11.57 -17.88
N GLY A 38 4.71 -11.07 -18.35
CA GLY A 38 4.84 -9.75 -18.95
C GLY A 38 4.98 -8.62 -17.93
N SER A 39 4.51 -7.42 -18.29
CA SER A 39 4.64 -6.22 -17.45
C SER A 39 3.64 -6.20 -16.31
N ILE A 40 4.09 -5.86 -15.10
CA ILE A 40 3.19 -5.51 -13.99
C ILE A 40 2.34 -4.31 -14.40
N THR A 41 1.02 -4.43 -14.26
CA THR A 41 0.05 -3.39 -14.67
C THR A 41 -0.55 -2.61 -13.50
N ASN A 42 -0.50 -3.19 -12.29
CA ASN A 42 -1.15 -2.68 -11.09
C ASN A 42 -0.33 -3.01 -9.84
N VAL A 43 -0.35 -2.11 -8.86
CA VAL A 43 0.25 -2.29 -7.53
C VAL A 43 -0.81 -2.01 -6.48
N VAL A 44 -1.00 -2.94 -5.53
CA VAL A 44 -1.97 -2.80 -4.44
C VAL A 44 -1.31 -2.99 -3.08
N PHE A 45 -1.49 -2.03 -2.17
CA PHE A 45 -0.95 -2.09 -0.82
C PHE A 45 -1.90 -2.91 0.07
N MET A 46 -1.96 -4.21 -0.19
CA MET A 46 -2.77 -5.20 0.55
C MET A 46 -1.92 -6.37 1.08
N GLY A 47 -0.62 -6.13 1.23
CA GLY A 47 0.31 -7.09 1.83
C GLY A 47 0.21 -7.11 3.36
N MET A 48 1.35 -7.23 4.02
CA MET A 48 1.42 -7.26 5.48
C MET A 48 1.47 -5.84 6.08
N GLY A 49 0.64 -5.61 7.11
CA GLY A 49 0.61 -4.35 7.87
C GLY A 49 -0.45 -3.37 7.36
N GLU A 50 -0.46 -2.18 7.95
CA GLU A 50 -1.36 -1.09 7.59
C GLU A 50 -0.57 0.06 6.98
N PRO A 51 -0.79 0.39 5.70
CA PRO A 51 -0.07 1.45 5.01
C PRO A 51 -0.10 2.79 5.76
N LEU A 52 -1.25 3.15 6.35
CA LEU A 52 -1.41 4.44 7.02
C LEU A 52 -0.66 4.56 8.35
N HIS A 53 -0.25 3.46 8.99
CA HIS A 53 0.71 3.50 10.12
C HIS A 53 2.12 3.87 9.68
N ASN A 54 2.41 3.77 8.38
CA ASN A 54 3.72 4.02 7.79
C ASN A 54 3.64 5.11 6.71
N ILE A 55 2.78 6.10 6.91
CA ILE A 55 2.37 7.06 5.88
C ILE A 55 3.55 7.77 5.22
N GLU A 56 4.58 8.16 5.98
CA GLU A 56 5.78 8.83 5.45
C GLU A 56 6.50 8.00 4.40
N ASN A 57 6.73 6.72 4.69
CA ASN A 57 7.44 5.84 3.78
C ASN A 57 6.56 5.44 2.59
N VAL A 58 5.25 5.28 2.83
CA VAL A 58 4.27 4.93 1.80
C VAL A 58 4.11 6.05 0.79
N ILE A 59 3.95 7.31 1.20
CA ILE A 59 3.82 8.46 0.29
C ILE A 59 5.07 8.58 -0.61
N LYS A 60 6.26 8.53 -0.02
CA LYS A 60 7.49 8.54 -0.80
C LYS A 60 7.60 7.36 -1.77
N ALA A 61 7.11 6.19 -1.38
CA ALA A 61 7.16 5.00 -2.23
C ALA A 61 6.18 5.12 -3.41
N ILE A 62 4.94 5.57 -3.17
CA ILE A 62 3.97 5.77 -4.26
C ILE A 62 4.43 6.88 -5.21
N ASP A 63 5.05 7.95 -4.70
CA ASP A 63 5.64 9.00 -5.53
C ASP A 63 6.68 8.43 -6.48
N ILE A 64 7.61 7.61 -5.98
CA ILE A 64 8.60 6.90 -6.82
C ILE A 64 7.92 5.94 -7.81
N MET A 65 6.84 5.27 -7.40
CA MET A 65 6.12 4.35 -8.29
C MET A 65 5.45 5.07 -9.46
N VAL A 66 4.88 6.25 -9.24
CA VAL A 66 4.13 6.99 -10.27
C VAL A 66 4.96 8.01 -11.06
N HIS A 67 6.13 8.39 -10.54
CA HIS A 67 7.00 9.35 -11.20
C HIS A 67 7.47 8.85 -12.57
N GLU A 68 7.60 9.77 -13.53
CA GLU A 68 8.02 9.47 -14.91
C GLU A 68 9.44 8.89 -14.99
N GLN A 69 10.33 9.35 -14.11
CA GLN A 69 11.70 8.82 -13.96
C GLN A 69 11.77 7.63 -12.98
N GLY A 70 10.64 7.21 -12.41
CA GLY A 70 10.54 6.14 -11.43
C GLY A 70 10.09 4.82 -12.07
N LEU A 71 9.06 4.19 -11.51
CA LEU A 71 8.47 2.99 -12.12
C LEU A 71 7.40 3.32 -13.18
N TYR A 72 7.00 4.58 -13.26
CA TYR A 72 6.07 5.15 -14.24
C TYR A 72 4.72 4.42 -14.32
N PHE A 73 4.16 4.08 -13.16
CA PHE A 73 2.79 3.63 -13.07
C PHE A 73 1.81 4.81 -13.17
N SER A 74 0.67 4.61 -13.83
CA SER A 74 -0.44 5.55 -13.70
C SER A 74 -0.91 5.59 -12.23
N PRO A 75 -1.20 6.77 -11.65
CA PRO A 75 -1.72 6.87 -10.28
C PRO A 75 -2.97 6.01 -10.04
N CYS A 76 -3.84 5.86 -11.05
CA CYS A 76 -5.03 5.01 -10.99
C CYS A 76 -4.72 3.51 -10.91
N LYS A 77 -3.47 3.11 -11.15
CA LYS A 77 -3.00 1.72 -11.10
C LYS A 77 -2.27 1.37 -9.81
N VAL A 78 -2.06 2.35 -8.94
CA VAL A 78 -1.50 2.17 -7.60
C VAL A 78 -2.61 2.41 -6.58
N THR A 79 -2.96 1.37 -5.81
CA THR A 79 -4.05 1.44 -4.82
C THR A 79 -3.52 1.26 -3.41
N VAL A 80 -3.80 2.22 -2.53
CA VAL A 80 -3.50 2.12 -1.10
C VAL A 80 -4.75 1.64 -0.36
N SER A 81 -4.66 0.52 0.37
CA SER A 81 -5.74 0.01 1.22
C SER A 81 -5.54 0.46 2.67
N THR A 82 -6.63 0.75 3.38
CA THR A 82 -6.59 1.06 4.81
C THR A 82 -7.77 0.51 5.58
N SER A 83 -7.57 0.20 6.85
CA SER A 83 -8.60 -0.10 7.86
C SER A 83 -9.31 1.14 8.42
N GLY A 84 -8.91 2.36 8.01
CA GLY A 84 -9.65 3.59 8.33
C GLY A 84 -9.00 4.50 9.39
N LEU A 85 -7.67 4.68 9.35
CA LEU A 85 -7.01 5.66 10.22
C LEU A 85 -7.25 7.09 9.74
N VAL A 86 -8.25 7.75 10.33
CA VAL A 86 -8.77 9.04 9.83
C VAL A 86 -7.70 10.14 9.69
N PRO A 87 -6.81 10.43 10.67
CA PRO A 87 -5.86 11.53 10.50
C PRO A 87 -4.82 11.27 9.39
N PRO A 88 -4.11 10.12 9.34
CA PRO A 88 -3.26 9.78 8.20
C PRO A 88 -4.00 9.66 6.87
N LEU A 89 -5.26 9.24 6.88
CA LEU A 89 -6.08 9.13 5.67
C LEU A 89 -6.33 10.52 5.05
N LYS A 90 -6.68 11.51 5.87
CA LYS A 90 -6.84 12.90 5.39
C LYS A 90 -5.56 13.42 4.76
N ARG A 91 -4.41 13.09 5.35
CA ARG A 91 -3.09 13.43 4.80
C ARG A 91 -2.85 12.76 3.46
N PHE A 92 -3.10 11.45 3.36
CA PHE A 92 -2.99 10.70 2.10
C PHE A 92 -3.83 11.34 0.98
N LEU A 93 -5.09 11.69 1.28
CA LEU A 93 -6.00 12.33 0.33
C LEU A 93 -5.54 13.73 -0.12
N HIS A 94 -4.69 14.39 0.65
CA HIS A 94 -4.12 15.70 0.29
C HIS A 94 -2.82 15.58 -0.51
N GLU A 95 -1.99 14.58 -0.18
CA GLU A 95 -0.63 14.42 -0.73
C GLU A 95 -0.58 13.47 -1.93
N SER A 96 -1.59 12.62 -2.16
CA SER A 96 -1.58 11.61 -3.22
C SER A 96 -2.82 11.61 -4.10
N ASN A 97 -2.61 11.36 -5.39
CA ASN A 97 -3.67 11.10 -6.37
C ASN A 97 -3.85 9.59 -6.67
N CYS A 98 -3.21 8.71 -5.90
CA CYS A 98 -3.35 7.27 -6.04
C CYS A 98 -4.74 6.78 -5.60
N ALA A 99 -5.16 5.63 -6.12
CA ALA A 99 -6.44 5.04 -5.74
C ALA A 99 -6.46 4.66 -4.25
N LEU A 100 -7.61 4.81 -3.61
CA LEU A 100 -7.82 4.44 -2.20
C LEU A 100 -8.83 3.29 -2.12
N ALA A 101 -8.54 2.30 -1.29
CA ALA A 101 -9.48 1.29 -0.85
C ALA A 101 -9.67 1.35 0.68
N VAL A 102 -10.91 1.27 1.14
CA VAL A 102 -11.23 1.23 2.58
C VAL A 102 -11.75 -0.16 2.92
N SER A 103 -11.09 -0.81 3.87
CA SER A 103 -11.43 -2.15 4.36
C SER A 103 -12.55 -2.06 5.40
N LEU A 104 -13.79 -2.12 4.94
CA LEU A 104 -14.98 -2.16 5.78
C LEU A 104 -15.42 -3.61 6.00
N ASN A 105 -15.41 -4.07 7.24
CA ASN A 105 -15.73 -5.47 7.59
C ASN A 105 -17.03 -5.62 8.39
N ALA A 106 -17.70 -4.52 8.72
CA ALA A 106 -18.97 -4.49 9.42
C ALA A 106 -19.84 -3.37 8.84
N THR A 107 -21.16 -3.57 8.87
CA THR A 107 -22.15 -2.57 8.42
C THR A 107 -22.56 -1.60 9.54
N THR A 108 -22.17 -1.89 10.77
CA THR A 108 -22.46 -1.13 12.00
C THR A 108 -21.24 -1.18 12.93
N ASP A 109 -21.15 -0.24 13.88
CA ASP A 109 -20.04 -0.17 14.84
C ASP A 109 -20.10 -1.24 15.94
N GLU A 110 -21.29 -1.80 16.20
CA GLU A 110 -21.52 -2.77 17.25
C GLU A 110 -21.02 -4.18 16.88
N HIS A 111 -19.71 -4.37 16.64
CA HIS A 111 -19.06 -5.70 16.54
C HIS A 111 -17.56 -5.66 16.84
#